data_AF-A0A2D6PA84-F1
#
_entry.id   AF-A0A2D6PA84-F1
#
_cell.length_a   1.000
_cell.length_b   1.000
_cell.length_c   1.000
_cell.angle_alpha   90.00
_cell.angle_beta   90.00
_cell.angle_gamma   90.00
#
_symmetry.space_group_name_H-M   'P 1'
#
loop_
_entity.id
_entity.type
_entity.pdbx_description
1 polymer ?
#
loop_
_entity_poly.entity_id
_entity_poly.type
_entity_poly.pdbx_seq_one_letter_code
_entity_poly.pdbx_strand_id
1 'polypeptide(L)'
;MPNINNIAISDAEFTAMQERGTAFVLMRAFKDNKKFISVEDIIKDKTTREGLEKIFTLNNNKLFNLTLPLKKKSAEERWITTFYLQHKKILEEFSDAKFTVFNRDGGFMQFITDLAKTKFQIPKKDTWNPADIWLIKEKDKFRKVILKELEGASGTQTLAELNNIMRDMYKRRQVVGLSLKLISGAQAKYEPVNIDEETFKKYETKKGDYDLKIKKVRMPFSLKTGNLFSTQDTVITLANKDNKDVATFQIKGNTTSSLANLKIEGTEKGAAAARLGKAPLALVAKLTNNSPYKRKFENTNSNFPKNIKEFQMKQKIYRQMYATIKKFKVVETDIDNEKEFVDNFEKAFKSKQPWIANSKLMQLTFINMIMSLKEKLRDEYVTDLLFLAQKKGRNIFDFGPFGKLY
;
A
#
# COMPACT_ATOMS: atom_id res chain seq x y z
N MET A 1 9.88 15.03 -0.58
CA MET A 1 9.91 15.80 -1.83
C MET A 1 11.09 15.34 -2.65
N PRO A 2 10.86 14.66 -3.78
CA PRO A 2 11.91 14.31 -4.72
C PRO A 2 12.51 15.59 -5.31
N ASN A 3 13.80 15.55 -5.58
CA ASN A 3 14.49 16.55 -6.37
C ASN A 3 14.98 15.86 -7.65
N ILE A 4 14.43 16.26 -8.79
CA ILE A 4 14.75 15.70 -10.10
C ILE A 4 15.33 16.85 -10.93
N ASN A 5 16.59 16.72 -11.33
CA ASN A 5 17.31 17.75 -12.10
C ASN A 5 17.18 19.16 -11.49
N ASN A 6 17.40 19.27 -10.17
CA ASN A 6 17.32 20.49 -9.38
C ASN A 6 15.91 21.10 -9.24
N ILE A 7 14.87 20.37 -9.63
CA ILE A 7 13.48 20.79 -9.49
C ILE A 7 12.85 20.00 -8.34
N ALA A 8 12.42 20.72 -7.31
CA ALA A 8 11.65 20.15 -6.22
C ALA A 8 10.20 19.90 -6.68
N ILE A 9 9.71 18.70 -6.43
CA ILE A 9 8.33 18.28 -6.75
C ILE A 9 7.73 17.57 -5.55
N SER A 10 6.41 17.57 -5.39
CA SER A 10 5.79 16.73 -4.36
C SER A 10 5.83 15.24 -4.76
N ASP A 11 5.84 14.35 -3.76
CA ASP A 11 5.78 12.90 -4.03
C ASP A 11 4.50 12.53 -4.79
N ALA A 12 3.38 13.21 -4.52
CA ALA A 12 2.09 12.96 -5.16
C ALA A 12 2.07 13.38 -6.64
N GLU A 13 2.60 14.56 -6.97
CA GLU A 13 2.70 15.03 -8.35
C GLU A 13 3.63 14.13 -9.17
N PHE A 14 4.79 13.76 -8.62
CA PHE A 14 5.72 12.90 -9.32
C PHE A 14 5.15 11.49 -9.54
N THR A 15 4.42 10.95 -8.56
CA THR A 15 3.69 9.67 -8.71
C THR A 15 2.66 9.75 -9.84
N ALA A 16 1.89 10.83 -9.91
CA ALA A 16 0.92 11.04 -10.99
C ALA A 16 1.59 11.08 -12.38
N MET A 17 2.76 11.70 -12.51
CA MET A 17 3.52 11.72 -13.76
C MET A 17 4.00 10.31 -14.17
N GLN A 18 4.42 9.48 -13.22
CA GLN A 18 4.85 8.09 -13.48
C GLN A 18 3.71 7.21 -13.99
N GLU A 19 2.54 7.33 -13.36
CA GLU A 19 1.32 6.61 -13.77
C GLU A 19 0.87 7.04 -15.17
N ARG A 20 0.91 8.35 -15.46
CA ARG A 20 0.64 8.89 -16.81
C ARG A 20 1.66 8.38 -17.84
N GLY A 21 2.94 8.34 -17.48
CA GLY A 21 3.99 7.79 -18.36
C GLY A 21 3.71 6.35 -18.76
N THR A 22 3.33 5.52 -17.78
CA THR A 22 2.93 4.12 -18.02
C THR A 22 1.70 4.03 -18.92
N ALA A 23 0.62 4.76 -18.60
CA ALA A 23 -0.59 4.79 -19.41
C ALA A 23 -0.30 5.24 -20.85
N PHE A 24 0.58 6.22 -21.02
CA PHE A 24 0.97 6.74 -22.33
C PHE A 24 1.75 5.71 -23.15
N VAL A 25 2.77 5.06 -22.59
CA VAL A 25 3.54 4.03 -23.32
C VAL A 25 2.66 2.83 -23.67
N LEU A 26 1.77 2.39 -22.77
CA LEU A 26 0.79 1.35 -23.08
C LEU A 26 -0.15 1.75 -24.20
N MET A 27 -0.62 3.00 -24.20
CA MET A 27 -1.47 3.52 -25.27
C MET A 27 -0.74 3.51 -26.63
N ARG A 28 0.53 3.92 -26.67
CA ARG A 28 1.36 3.83 -27.89
C ARG A 28 1.47 2.38 -28.38
N ALA A 29 1.66 1.43 -27.46
CA ALA A 29 1.81 0.02 -27.80
C ALA A 29 0.51 -0.61 -28.34
N PHE A 30 -0.60 -0.47 -27.61
CA PHE A 30 -1.86 -1.14 -27.92
C PHE A 30 -2.71 -0.42 -28.97
N LYS A 31 -2.80 0.91 -28.88
CA LYS A 31 -3.67 1.70 -29.76
C LYS A 31 -2.98 2.08 -31.05
N ASP A 32 -1.72 2.48 -30.97
CA ASP A 32 -0.95 2.96 -32.12
C ASP A 32 -0.03 1.87 -32.70
N ASN A 33 -0.14 0.64 -32.18
CA ASN A 33 0.58 -0.56 -32.62
C ASN A 33 2.12 -0.37 -32.67
N LYS A 34 2.66 0.43 -31.74
CA LYS A 34 4.11 0.64 -31.63
C LYS A 34 4.78 -0.54 -30.93
N LYS A 35 5.86 -1.04 -31.54
CA LYS A 35 6.67 -2.14 -31.00
C LYS A 35 7.96 -1.55 -30.43
N PHE A 36 8.09 -1.58 -29.11
CA PHE A 36 9.32 -1.22 -28.43
C PHE A 36 10.04 -2.50 -28.00
N ILE A 37 11.18 -2.80 -28.60
CA ILE A 37 12.00 -3.97 -28.24
C ILE A 37 13.13 -3.59 -27.30
N SER A 38 13.43 -2.29 -27.14
CA SER A 38 14.35 -1.78 -26.11
C SER A 38 13.90 -0.44 -25.50
N VAL A 39 14.64 0.02 -24.48
CA VAL A 39 14.50 1.36 -23.87
C VAL A 39 14.79 2.46 -24.89
N GLU A 40 15.77 2.26 -25.76
CA GLU A 40 16.15 3.20 -26.81
C GLU A 40 15.02 3.41 -27.83
N ASP A 41 14.21 2.39 -28.12
CA ASP A 41 13.09 2.53 -29.06
C ASP A 41 12.03 3.51 -28.55
N ILE A 42 11.76 3.52 -27.25
CA ILE A 42 10.84 4.48 -26.62
C ILE A 42 11.33 5.91 -26.84
N ILE A 43 12.66 6.13 -26.76
CA ILE A 43 13.29 7.44 -26.92
C ILE A 43 13.43 7.83 -28.40
N LYS A 44 13.67 6.86 -29.28
CA LYS A 44 13.78 7.09 -30.73
C LYS A 44 12.42 7.37 -31.39
N ASP A 45 11.31 6.81 -30.88
CA ASP A 45 9.97 7.17 -31.35
C ASP A 45 9.62 8.60 -30.94
N LYS A 46 9.72 9.53 -31.89
CA LYS A 46 9.53 10.98 -31.67
C LYS A 46 8.27 11.30 -30.87
N THR A 47 7.12 10.73 -31.26
CA THR A 47 5.83 10.96 -30.59
C THR A 47 5.84 10.47 -29.14
N THR A 48 6.45 9.30 -28.89
CA THR A 48 6.54 8.73 -27.55
C THR A 48 7.47 9.55 -26.66
N ARG A 49 8.64 9.94 -27.17
CA ARG A 49 9.58 10.81 -26.47
C ARG A 49 8.95 12.16 -26.11
N GLU A 50 8.36 12.86 -27.08
CA GLU A 50 7.75 14.18 -26.87
C GLU A 50 6.58 14.11 -25.88
N GLY A 51 5.76 13.06 -25.95
CA GLY A 51 4.67 12.87 -25.00
C GLY A 51 5.16 12.62 -23.57
N LEU A 52 6.23 11.83 -23.40
CA LEU A 52 6.85 11.63 -22.09
C LEU A 52 7.49 12.91 -21.56
N GLU A 53 8.24 13.66 -22.36
CA GLU A 53 8.80 14.96 -21.95
C GLU A 53 7.69 15.93 -21.51
N LYS A 54 6.56 15.95 -22.21
CA LYS A 54 5.39 16.75 -21.83
C LYS A 54 4.78 16.30 -20.50
N ILE A 55 4.66 15.00 -20.26
CA ILE A 55 4.17 14.45 -18.98
C ILE A 55 5.10 14.85 -17.83
N PHE A 56 6.41 14.82 -18.07
CA PHE A 56 7.45 15.17 -17.10
C PHE A 56 7.89 16.63 -17.23
N THR A 57 6.93 17.55 -17.33
CA THR A 57 7.16 18.99 -17.27
C THR A 57 6.37 19.59 -16.10
N LEU A 58 7.03 20.42 -15.29
CA LEU A 58 6.44 21.13 -14.16
C LEU A 58 6.73 22.62 -14.29
N ASN A 59 5.69 23.48 -14.30
CA ASN A 59 5.84 24.93 -14.43
C ASN A 59 6.74 25.34 -15.60
N ASN A 60 6.53 24.72 -16.78
CA ASN A 60 7.35 24.89 -18.00
C ASN A 60 8.80 24.40 -17.91
N ASN A 61 9.23 23.81 -16.78
CA ASN A 61 10.54 23.21 -16.64
C ASN A 61 10.47 21.71 -16.92
N LYS A 62 11.29 21.22 -17.87
CA LYS A 62 11.41 19.79 -18.16
C LYS A 62 12.10 19.10 -17.00
N LEU A 63 11.43 18.13 -16.38
CA LEU A 63 12.02 17.26 -15.36
C LEU A 63 12.89 16.18 -15.99
N PHE A 64 12.47 15.63 -17.13
CA PHE A 64 13.24 14.62 -17.87
C PHE A 64 13.79 15.19 -19.17
N ASN A 65 15.06 14.90 -19.43
CA ASN A 65 15.69 15.12 -20.73
C ASN A 65 15.97 13.76 -21.38
N LEU A 66 15.14 13.35 -22.33
CA LEU A 66 15.18 12.03 -22.93
C LEU A 66 16.09 12.01 -24.16
N THR A 67 17.38 12.27 -23.92
CA THR A 67 18.44 12.21 -24.94
C THR A 67 19.33 10.98 -24.72
N LEU A 68 19.67 10.28 -25.80
CA LEU A 68 20.58 9.12 -25.75
C LEU A 68 22.06 9.57 -25.79
N PRO A 69 22.95 8.89 -25.05
CA PRO A 69 22.66 7.84 -24.08
C PRO A 69 22.06 8.42 -22.78
N LEU A 70 21.17 7.66 -22.13
CA LEU A 70 20.66 8.05 -20.81
C LEU A 70 21.78 8.03 -19.77
N LYS A 71 21.75 8.98 -18.84
CA LYS A 71 22.70 9.02 -17.72
C LYS A 71 22.43 7.84 -16.78
N LYS A 72 23.45 7.01 -16.54
CA LYS A 72 23.37 5.87 -15.62
C LYS A 72 22.94 6.30 -14.22
N LYS A 73 22.08 5.49 -13.60
CA LYS A 73 21.45 5.69 -12.29
C LYS A 73 20.59 6.95 -12.17
N SER A 74 20.27 7.62 -13.28
CA SER A 74 19.40 8.79 -13.27
C SER A 74 17.93 8.40 -13.07
N ALA A 75 17.09 9.39 -12.80
CA ALA A 75 15.65 9.18 -12.73
C ALA A 75 15.07 8.77 -14.09
N GLU A 76 15.58 9.35 -15.17
CA GLU A 76 15.19 9.03 -16.54
C GLU A 76 15.50 7.58 -16.89
N GLU A 77 16.73 7.10 -16.69
CA GLU A 77 17.10 5.70 -16.94
C GLU A 77 16.16 4.76 -16.19
N ARG A 78 15.95 5.02 -14.90
CA ARG A 78 15.08 4.21 -14.04
C ARG A 78 13.64 4.16 -14.54
N TRP A 79 13.05 5.31 -14.87
CA TRP A 79 11.63 5.39 -15.23
C TRP A 79 11.36 4.95 -16.67
N ILE A 80 12.23 5.26 -17.63
CA ILE A 80 12.08 4.74 -18.99
C ILE A 80 12.25 3.22 -19.01
N THR A 81 13.21 2.69 -18.24
CA THR A 81 13.34 1.22 -18.06
C THR A 81 12.08 0.63 -17.45
N THR A 82 11.50 1.30 -16.44
CA THR A 82 10.24 0.87 -15.82
C THR A 82 9.10 0.83 -16.84
N PHE A 83 8.91 1.90 -17.64
CA PHE A 83 7.86 1.92 -18.67
C PHE A 83 8.08 0.85 -19.74
N TYR A 84 9.34 0.63 -20.14
CA TYR A 84 9.69 -0.45 -21.05
C TYR A 84 9.33 -1.83 -20.47
N LEU A 85 9.73 -2.14 -19.24
CA LEU A 85 9.44 -3.45 -18.64
C LEU A 85 7.94 -3.65 -18.39
N GLN A 86 7.24 -2.60 -17.94
CA GLN A 86 5.80 -2.63 -17.73
C GLN A 86 5.02 -2.84 -19.02
N HIS A 87 5.33 -2.10 -20.09
CA HIS A 87 4.62 -2.26 -21.36
C HIS A 87 4.85 -3.65 -21.96
N LYS A 88 6.10 -4.15 -21.89
CA LYS A 88 6.46 -5.48 -22.39
C LYS A 88 5.62 -6.54 -21.69
N LYS A 89 5.57 -6.49 -20.35
CA LYS A 89 4.82 -7.47 -19.58
C LYS A 89 3.32 -7.40 -19.86
N ILE A 90 2.73 -6.20 -19.93
CA ILE A 90 1.29 -6.06 -20.20
C ILE A 90 0.94 -6.48 -21.64
N LEU A 91 1.81 -6.23 -22.62
CA LEU A 91 1.64 -6.75 -23.98
C LEU A 91 1.67 -8.28 -24.02
N GLU A 92 2.56 -8.93 -23.26
CA GLU A 92 2.60 -10.40 -23.15
C GLU A 92 1.28 -10.94 -22.58
N GLU A 93 0.81 -10.36 -21.47
CA GLU A 93 -0.41 -10.81 -20.77
C GLU A 93 -1.70 -10.55 -21.56
N PHE A 94 -1.73 -9.47 -22.34
CA PHE A 94 -2.94 -8.99 -23.02
C PHE A 94 -2.77 -8.83 -24.54
N SER A 95 -1.91 -9.62 -25.17
CA SER A 95 -1.54 -9.46 -26.59
C SER A 95 -2.73 -9.40 -27.58
N ASP A 96 -3.83 -10.10 -27.31
CA ASP A 96 -5.07 -10.10 -28.11
C ASP A 96 -6.13 -9.08 -27.64
N ALA A 97 -5.85 -8.30 -26.60
CA ALA A 97 -6.78 -7.28 -26.10
C ALA A 97 -6.83 -6.05 -27.01
N LYS A 98 -8.04 -5.49 -27.18
CA LYS A 98 -8.31 -4.32 -28.03
C LYS A 98 -8.54 -3.06 -27.20
N PHE A 99 -7.64 -2.77 -26.27
CA PHE A 99 -7.76 -1.58 -25.41
C PHE A 99 -7.62 -0.30 -26.23
N THR A 100 -8.55 0.64 -26.07
CA THR A 100 -8.55 1.94 -26.79
C THR A 100 -8.42 3.14 -25.86
N VAL A 101 -8.61 2.93 -24.55
CA VAL A 101 -8.57 3.98 -23.53
C VAL A 101 -7.64 3.55 -22.40
N PHE A 102 -6.73 4.44 -22.02
CA PHE A 102 -5.68 4.25 -21.01
C PHE A 102 -5.82 5.39 -20.00
N ASN A 103 -6.60 5.16 -18.95
CA ASN A 103 -7.13 6.26 -18.14
C ASN A 103 -6.54 6.28 -16.73
N ARG A 104 -5.82 7.38 -16.43
CA ARG A 104 -5.32 7.74 -15.10
C ARG A 104 -6.18 8.80 -14.43
N ASP A 105 -6.51 9.87 -15.17
CA ASP A 105 -7.21 11.05 -14.65
C ASP A 105 -8.62 11.20 -15.20
N GLY A 106 -9.55 11.73 -14.40
CA GLY A 106 -10.91 12.00 -14.87
C GLY A 106 -11.61 10.74 -15.38
N GLY A 107 -12.52 10.90 -16.34
CA GLY A 107 -13.05 9.79 -17.13
C GLY A 107 -13.55 8.59 -16.31
N PHE A 108 -13.00 7.40 -16.58
CA PHE A 108 -13.39 6.17 -15.88
C PHE A 108 -12.86 6.15 -14.44
N MET A 109 -11.65 6.68 -14.21
CA MET A 109 -11.09 6.83 -12.85
C MET A 109 -12.01 7.67 -11.96
N GLN A 110 -12.50 8.80 -12.47
CA GLN A 110 -13.43 9.67 -11.73
C GLN A 110 -14.77 8.96 -11.52
N PHE A 111 -15.34 8.39 -12.59
CA PHE A 111 -16.59 7.64 -12.51
C PHE A 111 -16.56 6.54 -11.44
N ILE A 112 -15.52 5.69 -11.44
CA ILE A 112 -15.44 4.56 -10.51
C ILE A 112 -15.15 5.03 -9.08
N THR A 113 -14.43 6.15 -8.92
CA THR A 113 -14.19 6.80 -7.62
C THR A 113 -15.50 7.36 -7.05
N ASP A 114 -16.28 8.06 -7.86
CA ASP A 114 -17.56 8.64 -7.45
C ASP A 114 -18.60 7.56 -7.16
N LEU A 115 -18.64 6.50 -7.97
CA LEU A 115 -19.52 5.35 -7.72
C LEU A 115 -19.18 4.68 -6.37
N ALA A 116 -17.89 4.42 -6.11
CA ALA A 116 -17.42 3.85 -4.84
C ALA A 116 -17.80 4.73 -3.64
N LYS A 117 -17.62 6.05 -3.77
CA LYS A 117 -17.94 7.01 -2.71
C LYS A 117 -19.43 7.14 -2.46
N THR A 118 -20.22 7.28 -3.51
CA THR A 118 -21.66 7.64 -3.41
C THR A 118 -22.54 6.43 -3.13
N LYS A 119 -22.37 5.31 -3.84
CA LYS A 119 -23.18 4.10 -3.63
C LYS A 119 -22.68 3.24 -2.47
N PHE A 120 -21.37 3.13 -2.27
CA PHE A 120 -20.80 2.17 -1.31
C PHE A 120 -20.13 2.82 -0.10
N GLN A 121 -20.22 4.15 0.03
CA GLN A 121 -19.69 4.93 1.15
C GLN A 121 -18.18 4.70 1.39
N ILE A 122 -17.42 4.50 0.31
CA ILE A 122 -15.97 4.31 0.34
C ILE A 122 -15.31 5.66 0.01
N PRO A 123 -14.83 6.44 0.99
CA PRO A 123 -14.44 7.83 0.74
C PRO A 123 -13.21 7.97 -0.18
N LYS A 124 -12.38 6.92 -0.23
CA LYS A 124 -11.17 6.85 -1.07
C LYS A 124 -11.15 5.53 -1.81
N LYS A 125 -11.19 5.56 -3.14
CA LYS A 125 -11.15 4.39 -4.03
C LYS A 125 -10.05 3.41 -3.64
N ASP A 126 -8.85 3.88 -3.30
CA ASP A 126 -7.69 3.03 -2.97
C ASP A 126 -7.86 2.19 -1.69
N THR A 127 -8.88 2.51 -0.88
CA THR A 127 -9.30 1.63 0.22
C THR A 127 -9.90 0.33 -0.31
N TRP A 128 -10.56 0.38 -1.47
CA TRP A 128 -11.24 -0.74 -2.11
C TRP A 128 -10.44 -1.34 -3.27
N ASN A 129 -9.94 -0.51 -4.18
CA ASN A 129 -9.25 -0.94 -5.38
C ASN A 129 -8.01 -0.05 -5.62
N PRO A 130 -6.78 -0.62 -5.63
CA PRO A 130 -5.54 0.13 -5.76
C PRO A 130 -5.11 0.40 -7.22
N ALA A 131 -5.99 0.23 -8.20
CA ALA A 131 -5.65 0.52 -9.59
C ALA A 131 -5.28 2.01 -9.78
N ASP A 132 -4.09 2.24 -10.31
CA ASP A 132 -3.53 3.56 -10.62
C ASP A 132 -3.93 4.00 -12.04
N ILE A 133 -4.11 3.04 -12.94
CA ILE A 133 -4.61 3.27 -14.31
C ILE A 133 -5.64 2.21 -14.71
N TRP A 134 -6.50 2.55 -15.68
CA TRP A 134 -7.51 1.66 -16.24
C TRP A 134 -7.33 1.49 -17.74
N LEU A 135 -7.20 0.23 -18.18
CA LEU A 135 -7.21 -0.16 -19.59
C LEU A 135 -8.61 -0.55 -20.00
N ILE A 136 -9.18 0.11 -21.00
CA ILE A 136 -10.58 -0.04 -21.35
C ILE A 136 -10.73 -0.23 -22.86
N LYS A 137 -11.49 -1.26 -23.23
CA LYS A 137 -11.71 -1.67 -24.62
C LYS A 137 -12.45 -0.60 -25.44
N GLU A 138 -13.47 0.02 -24.86
CA GLU A 138 -14.33 1.00 -25.55
C GLU A 138 -14.68 2.16 -24.60
N LYS A 139 -14.51 3.39 -25.08
CA LYS A 139 -14.81 4.60 -24.30
C LYS A 139 -16.31 4.69 -23.99
N ASP A 140 -16.65 5.09 -22.77
CA ASP A 140 -18.00 5.36 -22.25
C ASP A 140 -18.99 4.18 -22.20
N LYS A 141 -18.81 3.13 -23.01
CA LYS A 141 -19.64 1.91 -23.01
C LYS A 141 -19.70 1.23 -21.64
N PHE A 142 -18.54 0.92 -21.06
CA PHE A 142 -18.50 0.10 -19.85
C PHE A 142 -18.98 0.84 -18.59
N ARG A 143 -18.99 2.18 -18.58
CA ARG A 143 -19.66 2.94 -17.52
C ARG A 143 -21.16 2.70 -17.55
N LYS A 144 -21.77 2.73 -18.73
CA LYS A 144 -23.20 2.46 -18.92
C LYS A 144 -23.54 1.02 -18.56
N VAL A 145 -22.69 0.06 -18.93
CA VAL A 145 -22.87 -1.36 -18.55
C VAL A 145 -22.85 -1.52 -17.03
N ILE A 146 -21.86 -0.95 -16.34
CA ILE A 146 -21.79 -1.00 -14.86
C ILE A 146 -23.03 -0.38 -14.22
N LEU A 147 -23.46 0.80 -14.69
CA LEU A 147 -24.65 1.46 -14.15
C LEU A 147 -25.91 0.63 -14.37
N LYS A 148 -26.06 0.05 -15.56
CA LYS A 148 -27.20 -0.80 -15.93
C LYS A 148 -27.25 -2.09 -15.11
N GLU A 149 -26.12 -2.78 -14.96
CA GLU A 149 -26.03 -4.02 -14.17
C GLU A 149 -26.20 -3.76 -12.66
N LEU A 150 -25.99 -2.53 -12.22
CA LEU A 150 -26.30 -2.07 -10.86
C LEU A 150 -27.66 -1.35 -10.76
N GLU A 151 -28.52 -1.43 -11.78
CA GLU A 151 -29.90 -0.93 -11.68
C GLU A 151 -30.69 -1.76 -10.67
N GLY A 152 -31.51 -1.07 -9.88
CA GLY A 152 -32.36 -1.67 -8.85
C GLY A 152 -32.74 -0.65 -7.80
N ALA A 153 -33.57 -1.05 -6.84
CA ALA A 153 -33.98 -0.18 -5.74
C ALA A 153 -32.76 0.39 -5.01
N SER A 154 -32.77 1.70 -4.71
CA SER A 154 -31.65 2.36 -4.04
C SER A 154 -31.32 1.67 -2.71
N GLY A 155 -30.04 1.44 -2.43
CA GLY A 155 -29.59 0.77 -1.20
C GLY A 155 -29.61 -0.76 -1.24
N THR A 156 -30.09 -1.39 -2.32
CA THR A 156 -30.03 -2.86 -2.47
C THR A 156 -28.74 -3.36 -3.10
N GLN A 157 -28.05 -2.51 -3.86
CA GLN A 157 -26.80 -2.91 -4.52
C GLN A 157 -25.64 -3.02 -3.54
N THR A 158 -24.86 -4.08 -3.71
CA THR A 158 -23.71 -4.39 -2.85
C THR A 158 -22.38 -4.17 -3.56
N LEU A 159 -21.33 -3.95 -2.78
CA LEU A 159 -19.97 -3.87 -3.32
C LEU A 159 -19.54 -5.20 -3.97
N ALA A 160 -20.05 -6.32 -3.45
CA ALA A 160 -19.81 -7.65 -3.99
C ALA A 160 -20.37 -7.80 -5.42
N GLU A 161 -21.56 -7.25 -5.70
CA GLU A 161 -22.13 -7.21 -7.05
C GLU A 161 -21.27 -6.38 -8.00
N LEU A 162 -20.86 -5.16 -7.61
CA LEU A 162 -19.93 -4.37 -8.41
C LEU A 162 -18.62 -5.16 -8.68
N ASN A 163 -18.11 -5.86 -7.67
CA ASN A 163 -16.91 -6.68 -7.85
C ASN A 163 -17.12 -7.85 -8.82
N ASN A 164 -18.29 -8.49 -8.81
CA ASN A 164 -18.62 -9.54 -9.79
C ASN A 164 -18.61 -8.98 -11.22
N ILE A 165 -19.30 -7.86 -11.43
CA ILE A 165 -19.34 -7.15 -12.73
C ILE A 165 -17.91 -6.83 -13.20
N MET A 166 -17.11 -6.21 -12.32
CA MET A 166 -15.74 -5.82 -12.64
C MET A 166 -14.83 -7.03 -12.89
N ARG A 167 -15.01 -8.15 -12.19
CA ARG A 167 -14.28 -9.40 -12.44
C ARG A 167 -14.59 -9.97 -13.81
N ASP A 168 -15.85 -9.96 -14.20
CA ASP A 168 -16.26 -10.48 -15.51
C ASP A 168 -15.73 -9.60 -16.64
N MET A 169 -15.80 -8.27 -16.48
CA MET A 169 -15.17 -7.33 -17.42
C MET A 169 -13.66 -7.52 -17.51
N TYR A 170 -13.00 -7.79 -16.38
CA TYR A 170 -11.56 -8.05 -16.35
C TYR A 170 -11.20 -9.33 -17.12
N LYS A 171 -11.89 -10.45 -16.86
CA LYS A 171 -11.68 -11.73 -17.55
C LYS A 171 -11.93 -11.62 -19.05
N ARG A 172 -12.92 -10.81 -19.45
CA ARG A 172 -13.24 -10.50 -20.86
C ARG A 172 -12.31 -9.45 -21.48
N ARG A 173 -11.33 -8.95 -20.72
CA ARG A 173 -10.37 -7.92 -21.15
C ARG A 173 -11.06 -6.65 -21.67
N GLN A 174 -12.16 -6.30 -21.02
CA GLN A 174 -13.00 -5.14 -21.34
C GLN A 174 -12.61 -3.92 -20.50
N VAL A 175 -12.39 -4.14 -19.20
CA VAL A 175 -11.94 -3.15 -18.23
C VAL A 175 -10.94 -3.82 -17.30
N VAL A 176 -9.68 -3.36 -17.31
CA VAL A 176 -8.60 -3.88 -16.49
C VAL A 176 -7.98 -2.74 -15.69
N GLY A 177 -8.11 -2.79 -14.37
CA GLY A 177 -7.41 -1.87 -13.48
C GLY A 177 -6.01 -2.40 -13.18
N LEU A 178 -4.99 -1.54 -13.28
CA LEU A 178 -3.61 -1.89 -12.99
C LEU A 178 -3.08 -1.09 -11.80
N SER A 179 -2.57 -1.79 -10.78
CA SER A 179 -1.76 -1.20 -9.72
C SER A 179 -0.30 -1.31 -10.11
N LEU A 180 0.38 -0.17 -10.19
CA LEU A 180 1.72 0.00 -10.73
C LEU A 180 2.75 0.08 -9.60
N LYS A 181 3.88 -0.59 -9.81
CA LYS A 181 5.09 -0.40 -9.01
C LYS A 181 6.25 -0.06 -9.92
N LEU A 182 7.22 0.63 -9.35
CA LEU A 182 8.54 0.78 -9.95
C LEU A 182 9.16 -0.61 -10.11
N ILE A 183 9.69 -0.92 -11.30
CA ILE A 183 10.33 -2.21 -11.57
C ILE A 183 11.79 -2.13 -11.12
N SER A 184 12.17 -2.94 -10.13
CA SER A 184 13.56 -2.99 -9.62
C SER A 184 14.35 -4.19 -10.13
N GLY A 185 13.69 -5.18 -10.73
CA GLY A 185 14.31 -6.37 -11.32
C GLY A 185 14.56 -6.24 -12.82
N ALA A 186 15.15 -7.28 -13.42
CA ALA A 186 15.40 -7.33 -14.86
C ALA A 186 14.12 -7.50 -15.71
N GLN A 187 13.03 -7.96 -15.09
CA GLN A 187 11.75 -8.21 -15.72
C GLN A 187 10.63 -7.76 -14.79
N ALA A 188 9.54 -7.25 -15.37
CA ALA A 188 8.30 -6.98 -14.64
C ALA A 188 7.50 -8.27 -14.45
N LYS A 189 6.80 -8.36 -13.32
CA LYS A 189 5.87 -9.44 -12.99
C LYS A 189 4.44 -8.93 -12.99
N TYR A 190 3.51 -9.83 -13.30
CA TYR A 190 2.10 -9.55 -13.31
C TYR A 190 1.36 -10.55 -12.42
N GLU A 191 0.48 -10.05 -11.56
CA GLU A 191 -0.34 -10.87 -10.67
C GLU A 191 -1.81 -10.40 -10.77
N PRO A 192 -2.74 -11.22 -11.28
CA PRO A 192 -4.16 -10.95 -11.16
C PRO A 192 -4.61 -11.11 -9.70
N VAL A 193 -5.31 -10.11 -9.17
CA VAL A 193 -5.73 -10.06 -7.77
C VAL A 193 -7.25 -9.92 -7.68
N ASN A 194 -7.87 -10.75 -6.83
CA ASN A 194 -9.32 -10.82 -6.60
C ASN A 194 -10.13 -11.14 -7.87
N ILE A 195 -9.59 -11.97 -8.77
CA ILE A 195 -10.21 -12.30 -10.08
C ILE A 195 -10.96 -13.63 -10.06
N ASP A 196 -10.36 -14.68 -9.53
CA ASP A 196 -10.86 -16.05 -9.60
C ASP A 196 -11.04 -16.71 -8.22
N GLU A 197 -11.90 -17.72 -8.19
CA GLU A 197 -12.26 -18.47 -6.99
C GLU A 197 -11.09 -19.29 -6.42
N GLU A 198 -10.16 -19.75 -7.26
CA GLU A 198 -8.99 -20.49 -6.79
C GLU A 198 -8.11 -19.60 -5.91
N THR A 199 -7.89 -18.37 -6.35
CA THR A 199 -7.14 -17.34 -5.62
C THR A 199 -7.85 -16.95 -4.32
N PHE A 200 -9.19 -16.81 -4.32
CA PHE A 200 -9.94 -16.59 -3.08
C PHE A 200 -9.78 -17.74 -2.09
N LYS A 201 -9.86 -19.00 -2.55
CA LYS A 201 -9.64 -20.18 -1.69
C LYS A 201 -8.23 -20.20 -1.09
N LYS A 202 -7.20 -19.77 -1.84
CA LYS A 202 -5.83 -19.63 -1.30
C LYS A 202 -5.77 -18.61 -0.17
N TYR A 203 -6.45 -17.47 -0.32
CA TYR A 203 -6.53 -16.46 0.75
C TYR A 203 -7.33 -16.95 1.96
N GLU A 204 -8.47 -17.60 1.72
CA GLU A 204 -9.38 -18.09 2.76
C GLU A 204 -8.74 -19.21 3.59
N THR A 205 -7.99 -20.12 2.95
CA THR A 205 -7.32 -21.22 3.65
C THR A 205 -6.05 -20.79 4.39
N LYS A 206 -5.42 -19.68 3.99
CA LYS A 206 -4.16 -19.17 4.57
C LYS A 206 -3.04 -20.23 4.63
N LYS A 207 -2.99 -21.11 3.62
CA LYS A 207 -1.98 -22.18 3.51
C LYS A 207 -0.95 -21.87 2.44
N GLY A 208 0.14 -22.64 2.44
CA GLY A 208 1.22 -22.49 1.45
C GLY A 208 1.97 -21.18 1.68
N ASP A 209 1.92 -20.29 0.68
CA ASP A 209 2.61 -18.99 0.74
C ASP A 209 2.04 -18.04 1.82
N TYR A 210 0.86 -18.34 2.34
CA TYR A 210 0.17 -17.55 3.37
C TYR A 210 0.19 -18.20 4.76
N ASP A 211 0.92 -19.30 4.93
CA ASP A 211 1.23 -19.87 6.24
C ASP A 211 2.34 -19.05 6.90
N LEU A 212 1.94 -17.91 7.47
CA LEU A 212 2.84 -16.88 7.98
C LEU A 212 2.77 -16.77 9.49
N LYS A 213 3.94 -16.60 10.10
CA LYS A 213 4.09 -16.36 11.54
C LYS A 213 4.88 -15.10 11.83
N ILE A 214 4.72 -14.58 13.04
CA ILE A 214 5.57 -13.50 13.53
C ILE A 214 6.96 -14.06 13.85
N LYS A 215 7.96 -13.67 13.06
CA LYS A 215 9.36 -14.00 13.34
C LYS A 215 9.96 -13.06 14.37
N LYS A 216 9.67 -11.77 14.24
CA LYS A 216 10.31 -10.72 15.04
C LYS A 216 9.44 -9.47 15.15
N VAL A 217 9.39 -8.87 16.32
CA VAL A 217 8.82 -7.54 16.60
C VAL A 217 9.93 -6.68 17.17
N ARG A 218 10.48 -5.76 16.37
CA ARG A 218 11.47 -4.79 16.85
C ARG A 218 10.76 -3.54 17.35
N MET A 219 10.83 -3.29 18.65
CA MET A 219 10.16 -2.18 19.32
C MET A 219 11.13 -1.41 20.26
N PRO A 220 11.97 -0.52 19.70
CA PRO A 220 12.95 0.22 20.48
C PRO A 220 12.31 1.34 21.31
N PHE A 221 12.79 1.54 22.54
CA PHE A 221 12.41 2.57 23.50
C PHE A 221 13.62 3.34 24.08
N SER A 222 14.84 3.11 23.59
CA SER A 222 15.99 3.94 23.97
C SER A 222 15.83 5.39 23.51
N LEU A 223 16.46 6.29 24.27
CA LEU A 223 16.58 7.70 23.91
C LEU A 223 17.96 8.01 23.31
N LYS A 224 17.99 8.97 22.39
CA LYS A 224 19.18 9.67 21.91
C LYS A 224 19.23 11.10 22.47
N THR A 225 20.25 11.84 22.07
CA THR A 225 20.46 13.25 22.45
C THR A 225 19.17 14.09 22.40
N GLY A 226 18.95 14.87 23.46
CA GLY A 226 17.76 15.71 23.60
C GLY A 226 16.51 14.96 24.07
N ASN A 227 16.67 13.79 24.71
CA ASN A 227 15.58 12.95 25.22
C ASN A 227 14.58 12.52 24.14
N LEU A 228 15.08 12.30 22.91
CA LEU A 228 14.26 11.88 21.78
C LEU A 228 14.37 10.37 21.61
N PHE A 229 13.29 9.68 21.25
CA PHE A 229 13.40 8.26 20.89
C PHE A 229 14.36 8.06 19.70
N SER A 230 15.17 7.00 19.77
CA SER A 230 16.13 6.63 18.72
C SER A 230 15.46 6.35 17.38
N THR A 231 14.27 5.76 17.42
CA THR A 231 13.36 5.58 16.27
C THR A 231 11.92 5.85 16.65
N GLN A 232 11.11 6.28 15.68
CA GLN A 232 9.67 6.45 15.85
C GLN A 232 8.89 5.16 15.60
N ASP A 233 9.57 4.13 15.08
CA ASP A 233 8.93 2.98 14.46
C ASP A 233 8.88 1.77 15.40
N THR A 234 7.88 0.93 15.18
CA THR A 234 7.84 -0.48 15.56
C THR A 234 7.74 -1.30 14.28
N VAL A 235 8.50 -2.40 14.17
CA VAL A 235 8.52 -3.25 12.98
C VAL A 235 8.14 -4.68 13.34
N ILE A 236 7.08 -5.20 12.73
CA ILE A 236 6.73 -6.64 12.77
C ILE A 236 7.29 -7.28 11.51
N THR A 237 8.04 -8.37 11.64
CA THR A 237 8.57 -9.19 10.55
C THR A 237 7.84 -10.52 10.51
N LEU A 238 7.28 -10.83 9.35
CA LEU A 238 6.62 -12.09 9.07
C LEU A 238 7.55 -13.04 8.35
N ALA A 239 7.48 -14.32 8.68
CA ALA A 239 8.19 -15.37 7.98
C ALA A 239 7.25 -16.50 7.60
N ASN A 240 7.63 -17.23 6.56
CA ASN A 240 6.95 -18.47 6.17
C ASN A 240 7.37 -19.64 7.08
N LYS A 241 6.82 -20.82 6.81
CA LYS A 241 7.16 -22.07 7.50
C LYS A 241 8.67 -22.39 7.53
N ASP A 242 9.42 -22.02 6.49
CA ASP A 242 10.86 -22.21 6.38
C ASP A 242 11.68 -21.11 7.09
N ASN A 243 11.02 -20.26 7.87
CA ASN A 243 11.61 -19.14 8.61
C ASN A 243 12.28 -18.07 7.72
N LYS A 244 11.92 -18.02 6.43
CA LYS A 244 12.35 -16.97 5.50
C LYS A 244 11.45 -15.75 5.64
N ASP A 245 12.04 -14.57 5.69
CA ASP A 245 11.30 -13.30 5.80
C ASP A 245 10.45 -13.10 4.54
N VAL A 246 9.14 -12.88 4.74
CA VAL A 246 8.18 -12.67 3.65
C VAL A 246 7.74 -11.21 3.58
N ALA A 247 7.50 -10.59 4.73
CA ALA A 247 7.02 -9.21 4.79
C ALA A 247 7.40 -8.53 6.10
N THR A 248 7.35 -7.20 6.09
CA THR A 248 7.44 -6.38 7.30
C THR A 248 6.31 -5.35 7.36
N PHE A 249 5.75 -5.12 8.55
CA PHE A 249 4.90 -3.98 8.84
C PHE A 249 5.65 -2.94 9.67
N GLN A 250 5.77 -1.73 9.14
CA GLN A 250 6.21 -0.56 9.89
C GLN A 250 4.98 0.12 10.50
N ILE A 251 5.00 0.31 11.82
CA ILE A 251 3.93 0.93 12.60
C ILE A 251 4.50 2.19 13.23
N LYS A 252 3.90 3.34 12.94
CA LYS A 252 4.32 4.65 13.45
C LYS A 252 3.22 5.69 13.34
N GLY A 253 3.43 6.88 13.90
CA GLY A 253 2.52 8.01 13.72
C GLY A 253 2.38 8.41 12.24
N ASN A 254 1.20 8.83 11.81
CA ASN A 254 0.96 9.21 10.41
C ASN A 254 1.75 10.47 9.99
N THR A 255 2.11 11.32 10.95
CA THR A 255 3.08 12.42 10.79
C THR A 255 4.15 12.33 11.89
N THR A 256 5.28 13.00 11.65
CA THR A 256 6.44 13.05 12.54
C THR A 256 6.56 14.36 13.30
N SER A 257 5.67 15.34 13.03
CA SER A 257 5.75 16.71 13.55
C SER A 257 4.61 17.10 14.50
N SER A 258 3.61 16.25 14.68
CA SER A 258 2.48 16.51 15.57
C SER A 258 1.81 15.22 16.04
N LEU A 259 0.84 15.34 16.95
CA LEU A 259 -0.01 14.23 17.38
C LEU A 259 -0.73 13.62 16.17
N ALA A 260 -0.67 12.30 16.07
CA ALA A 260 -1.17 11.58 14.91
C ALA A 260 -1.59 10.16 15.27
N ASN A 261 -2.64 9.68 14.62
CA ASN A 261 -3.00 8.26 14.67
C ASN A 261 -1.90 7.41 14.02
N LEU A 262 -1.86 6.12 14.37
CA LEU A 262 -0.93 5.19 13.75
C LEU A 262 -1.27 4.99 12.28
N LYS A 263 -0.23 4.79 11.48
CA LYS A 263 -0.30 4.14 10.17
C LYS A 263 0.44 2.81 10.23
N ILE A 264 -0.03 1.85 9.44
CA ILE A 264 0.54 0.51 9.32
C ILE A 264 0.90 0.31 7.85
N GLU A 265 2.20 0.24 7.55
CA GLU A 265 2.72 0.18 6.18
C GLU A 265 3.43 -1.15 5.95
N GLY A 266 2.94 -1.95 4.99
CA GLY A 266 3.51 -3.25 4.64
C GLY A 266 4.57 -3.15 3.54
N THR A 267 5.60 -4.00 3.62
CA THR A 267 6.63 -4.17 2.58
C THR A 267 6.93 -5.65 2.40
N GLU A 268 6.93 -6.13 1.16
CA GLU A 268 7.34 -7.50 0.79
C GLU A 268 8.87 -7.62 0.90
N LYS A 269 9.36 -8.80 1.30
CA LYS A 269 10.79 -9.12 1.37
C LYS A 269 11.17 -10.07 0.22
N GLY A 270 12.38 -9.92 -0.32
CA GLY A 270 12.87 -10.69 -1.47
C GLY A 270 13.48 -9.81 -2.57
N ALA A 271 13.89 -10.43 -3.69
CA ALA A 271 14.63 -9.79 -4.79
C ALA A 271 13.90 -8.62 -5.49
N ALA A 272 12.59 -8.47 -5.26
CA ALA A 272 11.77 -7.38 -5.76
C ALA A 272 11.01 -6.67 -4.62
N ALA A 273 11.64 -6.49 -3.45
CA ALA A 273 11.03 -5.92 -2.25
C ALA A 273 10.21 -4.65 -2.53
N ALA A 274 8.90 -4.83 -2.70
CA ALA A 274 7.96 -3.79 -3.10
C ALA A 274 7.12 -3.37 -1.90
N ARG A 275 6.74 -2.09 -1.88
CA ARG A 275 5.74 -1.61 -0.91
C ARG A 275 4.41 -2.29 -1.18
N LEU A 276 3.91 -3.03 -0.18
CA LEU A 276 2.58 -3.64 -0.21
C LEU A 276 1.48 -2.59 -0.18
N GLY A 277 1.74 -1.50 0.54
CA GLY A 277 0.81 -0.40 0.74
C GLY A 277 0.46 -0.22 2.22
N LYS A 278 -0.42 0.75 2.47
CA LYS A 278 -0.94 1.05 3.81
C LYS A 278 -2.17 0.19 4.09
N ALA A 279 -2.25 -0.47 5.24
CA ALA A 279 -3.48 -1.13 5.66
C ALA A 279 -4.53 -0.05 6.01
N PRO A 280 -5.75 -0.10 5.43
CA PRO A 280 -6.79 0.87 5.78
C PRO A 280 -7.20 0.72 7.25
N LEU A 281 -6.99 1.77 8.05
CA LEU A 281 -7.08 1.69 9.51
C LEU A 281 -8.48 1.34 10.00
N ALA A 282 -9.53 1.79 9.30
CA ALA A 282 -10.90 1.40 9.57
C ALA A 282 -11.12 -0.11 9.40
N LEU A 283 -10.48 -0.71 8.39
CA LEU A 283 -10.54 -2.16 8.17
C LEU A 283 -9.68 -2.92 9.16
N VAL A 284 -8.55 -2.36 9.61
CA VAL A 284 -7.77 -2.96 10.72
C VAL A 284 -8.57 -2.96 12.02
N ALA A 285 -9.30 -1.89 12.31
CA ALA A 285 -10.21 -1.84 13.46
C ALA A 285 -11.35 -2.87 13.31
N LYS A 286 -11.99 -2.95 12.15
CA LYS A 286 -13.02 -3.95 11.84
C LYS A 286 -12.49 -5.38 12.01
N LEU A 287 -11.31 -5.67 11.43
CA LEU A 287 -10.61 -6.94 11.57
C LEU A 287 -10.42 -7.28 13.05
N THR A 288 -9.82 -6.37 13.81
CA THR A 288 -9.49 -6.60 15.22
C THR A 288 -10.73 -6.85 16.08
N ASN A 289 -11.81 -6.12 15.83
CA ASN A 289 -13.03 -6.14 16.65
C ASN A 289 -13.91 -7.36 16.37
N ASN A 290 -13.87 -7.91 15.16
CA ASN A 290 -14.74 -8.99 14.75
C ASN A 290 -14.20 -10.38 15.13
N SER A 291 -15.06 -11.39 15.02
CA SER A 291 -14.65 -12.79 15.10
C SER A 291 -13.59 -13.10 14.02
N PRO A 292 -12.55 -13.91 14.30
CA PRO A 292 -12.31 -14.65 15.54
C PRO A 292 -11.54 -13.88 16.62
N TYR A 293 -11.05 -12.67 16.33
CA TYR A 293 -10.10 -11.96 17.19
C TYR A 293 -10.77 -11.34 18.42
N LYS A 294 -11.94 -10.71 18.25
CA LYS A 294 -12.73 -10.11 19.33
C LYS A 294 -11.85 -9.30 20.30
N ARG A 295 -10.98 -8.45 19.76
CA ARG A 295 -10.10 -7.53 20.49
C ARG A 295 -10.53 -6.09 20.24
N LYS A 296 -9.93 -5.12 20.92
CA LYS A 296 -10.17 -3.71 20.66
C LYS A 296 -8.91 -3.08 20.07
N PHE A 297 -9.05 -2.45 18.91
CA PHE A 297 -8.02 -1.56 18.36
C PHE A 297 -8.50 -0.12 18.36
N GLU A 298 -7.98 0.68 19.30
CA GLU A 298 -8.19 2.13 19.33
C GLU A 298 -7.04 2.83 18.63
N ASN A 299 -7.30 3.38 17.44
CA ASN A 299 -6.33 4.16 16.70
C ASN A 299 -6.64 5.67 16.76
N THR A 300 -6.86 6.17 17.98
CA THR A 300 -7.19 7.58 18.23
C THR A 300 -6.17 8.14 19.22
N ASN A 301 -5.25 8.98 18.74
CA ASN A 301 -4.13 9.52 19.52
C ASN A 301 -4.58 10.29 20.78
N SER A 302 -5.77 10.90 20.76
CA SER A 302 -6.32 11.65 21.89
C SER A 302 -6.64 10.79 23.10
N ASN A 303 -6.79 9.47 22.94
CA ASN A 303 -7.07 8.54 24.04
C ASN A 303 -5.80 8.16 24.84
N PHE A 304 -4.64 8.51 24.31
CA PHE A 304 -3.33 8.20 24.87
C PHE A 304 -2.74 9.46 25.52
N PRO A 305 -1.84 9.30 26.52
CA PRO A 305 -1.15 10.42 27.13
C PRO A 305 -0.50 11.35 26.11
N LYS A 306 -0.81 12.65 26.23
CA LYS A 306 -0.24 13.71 25.37
C LYS A 306 0.89 14.46 26.05
N ASN A 307 1.04 14.30 27.35
CA ASN A 307 2.03 14.98 28.19
C ASN A 307 2.41 14.10 29.40
N ILE A 308 3.41 14.55 30.16
CA ILE A 308 3.93 13.80 31.30
C ILE A 308 2.89 13.57 32.40
N LYS A 309 2.03 14.56 32.71
CA LYS A 309 1.01 14.42 33.76
C LYS A 309 0.03 13.30 33.41
N GLU A 310 -0.45 13.28 32.16
CA GLU A 310 -1.31 12.21 31.66
C GLU A 310 -0.62 10.85 31.65
N PHE A 311 0.68 10.80 31.35
CA PHE A 311 1.44 9.56 31.36
C PHE A 311 1.57 9.01 32.78
N GLN A 312 1.93 9.85 33.75
CA GLN A 312 2.08 9.46 35.15
C GLN A 312 0.78 8.88 35.72
N MET A 313 -0.38 9.47 35.39
CA MET A 313 -1.69 8.94 35.78
C MET A 313 -1.97 7.52 35.24
N LYS A 314 -1.44 7.20 34.05
CA LYS A 314 -1.63 5.89 33.39
C LYS A 314 -0.38 5.01 33.40
N GLN A 315 0.69 5.41 34.08
CA GLN A 315 2.02 4.81 33.96
C GLN A 315 2.01 3.32 34.28
N LYS A 316 1.28 2.92 35.33
CA LYS A 316 1.16 1.52 35.75
C LYS A 316 0.65 0.63 34.62
N ILE A 317 -0.32 1.11 33.83
CA ILE A 317 -0.91 0.36 32.71
C ILE A 317 0.15 0.12 31.64
N TYR A 318 0.87 1.15 31.21
CA TYR A 318 1.87 1.02 30.15
C TYR A 318 3.10 0.23 30.60
N ARG A 319 3.51 0.38 31.86
CA ARG A 319 4.57 -0.42 32.46
C ARG A 319 4.22 -1.91 32.44
N GLN A 320 2.98 -2.27 32.80
CA GLN A 320 2.50 -3.65 32.74
C GLN A 320 2.43 -4.19 31.31
N MET A 321 2.01 -3.38 30.34
CA MET A 321 2.03 -3.77 28.91
C MET A 321 3.45 -4.06 28.44
N TYR A 322 4.41 -3.18 28.76
CA TYR A 322 5.82 -3.38 28.43
C TYR A 322 6.37 -4.67 29.06
N ALA A 323 6.12 -4.89 30.35
CA ALA A 323 6.50 -6.12 31.04
C ALA A 323 5.89 -7.38 30.40
N THR A 324 4.65 -7.28 29.90
CA THR A 324 3.96 -8.38 29.24
C THR A 324 4.58 -8.70 27.89
N ILE A 325 4.82 -7.70 27.02
CA ILE A 325 5.37 -7.96 25.69
C ILE A 325 6.81 -8.49 25.74
N LYS A 326 7.61 -8.11 26.74
CA LYS A 326 8.98 -8.61 26.91
C LYS A 326 9.07 -10.11 27.20
N LYS A 327 7.98 -10.74 27.65
CA LYS A 327 7.95 -12.20 27.88
C LYS A 327 7.98 -12.99 26.57
N PHE A 328 7.66 -12.37 25.43
CA PHE A 328 7.63 -13.04 24.14
C PHE A 328 9.01 -12.97 23.49
N LYS A 329 9.62 -14.14 23.22
CA LYS A 329 10.95 -14.24 22.59
C LYS A 329 11.06 -13.55 21.23
N VAL A 330 9.95 -13.40 20.51
CA VAL A 330 9.90 -12.71 19.22
C VAL A 330 9.94 -11.18 19.37
N VAL A 331 9.73 -10.63 20.57
CA VAL A 331 9.73 -9.19 20.81
C VAL A 331 11.11 -8.73 21.28
N GLU A 332 11.72 -7.84 20.52
CA GLU A 332 13.01 -7.22 20.83
C GLU A 332 12.81 -5.75 21.20
N THR A 333 13.19 -5.41 22.42
CA THR A 333 13.34 -4.04 22.91
C THR A 333 14.83 -3.74 23.08
N ASP A 334 15.23 -2.48 23.01
CA ASP A 334 16.62 -2.03 23.19
C ASP A 334 16.87 -1.42 24.58
N ILE A 335 16.02 -1.78 25.53
CA ILE A 335 16.09 -1.45 26.95
C ILE A 335 15.72 -2.69 27.77
N ASP A 336 16.22 -2.76 29.00
CA ASP A 336 16.26 -4.03 29.71
C ASP A 336 15.15 -4.18 30.75
N ASN A 337 14.69 -3.09 31.35
CA ASN A 337 13.79 -3.15 32.50
C ASN A 337 12.66 -2.12 32.47
N GLU A 338 11.67 -2.33 33.34
CA GLU A 338 10.46 -1.49 33.45
C GLU A 338 10.75 -0.08 33.98
N LYS A 339 11.78 0.08 34.81
CA LYS A 339 12.17 1.38 35.36
C LYS A 339 12.70 2.28 34.26
N GLU A 340 13.62 1.76 33.45
CA GLU A 340 14.16 2.47 32.29
C GLU A 340 13.08 2.82 31.27
N PHE A 341 12.11 1.92 31.04
CA PHE A 341 10.94 2.22 30.21
C PHE A 341 10.19 3.45 30.72
N VAL A 342 9.84 3.49 32.01
CA VAL A 342 9.12 4.62 32.61
C VAL A 342 9.96 5.91 32.50
N ASP A 343 11.23 5.85 32.92
CA ASP A 343 12.13 7.01 32.94
C ASP A 343 12.30 7.61 31.53
N ASN A 344 12.40 6.75 30.51
CA ASN A 344 12.53 7.20 29.12
C ASN A 344 11.24 7.86 28.61
N PHE A 345 10.06 7.36 28.96
CA PHE A 345 8.80 8.01 28.57
C PHE A 345 8.60 9.36 29.29
N GLU A 346 8.92 9.46 30.58
CA GLU A 346 8.84 10.73 31.30
C GLU A 346 9.76 11.80 30.67
N LYS A 347 10.99 11.42 30.31
CA LYS A 347 11.94 12.28 29.59
C LYS A 347 11.42 12.65 28.20
N ALA A 348 10.88 11.68 27.44
CA ALA A 348 10.39 11.91 26.08
C ALA A 348 9.17 12.85 26.04
N PHE A 349 8.25 12.76 27.03
CA PHE A 349 7.13 13.68 27.14
C PHE A 349 7.52 15.12 27.51
N LYS A 350 8.72 15.31 28.09
CA LYS A 350 9.32 16.62 28.35
C LYS A 350 10.18 17.15 27.19
N SER A 351 10.42 16.32 26.17
CA SER A 351 11.25 16.69 25.03
C SER A 351 10.52 17.63 24.07
N LYS A 352 11.21 18.05 23.01
CA LYS A 352 10.61 18.81 21.90
C LYS A 352 9.70 17.98 20.97
N GLN A 353 9.54 16.67 21.21
CA GLN A 353 8.70 15.77 20.38
C GLN A 353 7.79 14.85 21.21
N PRO A 354 6.96 15.38 22.12
CA PRO A 354 6.10 14.57 22.99
C PRO A 354 5.09 13.71 22.22
N TRP A 355 4.72 14.12 21.01
CA TRP A 355 3.84 13.33 20.13
C TRP A 355 4.45 11.98 19.69
N ILE A 356 5.78 11.84 19.71
CA ILE A 356 6.43 10.54 19.44
C ILE A 356 6.26 9.61 20.64
N ALA A 357 6.32 10.12 21.87
CA ALA A 357 5.99 9.34 23.06
C ALA A 357 4.53 8.87 23.04
N ASN A 358 3.59 9.77 22.73
CA ASN A 358 2.19 9.40 22.50
C ASN A 358 2.05 8.25 21.47
N SER A 359 2.67 8.40 20.29
CA SER A 359 2.66 7.37 19.24
C SER A 359 3.28 6.04 19.70
N LYS A 360 4.37 6.06 20.47
CA LYS A 360 4.99 4.83 21.01
C LYS A 360 4.09 4.10 22.01
N LEU A 361 3.28 4.81 22.81
CA LEU A 361 2.26 4.19 23.68
C LEU A 361 1.13 3.54 22.87
N MET A 362 0.73 4.17 21.75
CA MET A 362 -0.22 3.55 20.81
C MET A 362 0.36 2.27 20.21
N GLN A 363 1.61 2.32 19.76
CA GLN A 363 2.32 1.15 19.23
C GLN A 363 2.40 0.02 20.26
N LEU A 364 2.76 0.34 21.52
CA LEU A 364 2.83 -0.63 22.62
C LEU A 364 1.49 -1.31 22.84
N THR A 365 0.41 -0.53 22.85
CA THR A 365 -0.95 -1.06 23.05
C THR A 365 -1.35 -1.99 21.91
N PHE A 366 -1.02 -1.64 20.66
CA PHE A 366 -1.27 -2.49 19.50
C PHE A 366 -0.47 -3.79 19.53
N ILE A 367 0.83 -3.74 19.83
CA ILE A 367 1.67 -4.94 19.96
C ILE A 367 1.19 -5.82 21.11
N ASN A 368 0.89 -5.25 22.28
CA ASN A 368 0.35 -5.99 23.42
C ASN A 368 -0.97 -6.70 23.06
N MET A 369 -1.85 -6.05 22.29
CA MET A 369 -3.07 -6.66 21.79
C MET A 369 -2.78 -7.87 20.89
N ILE A 370 -1.89 -7.74 19.90
CA ILE A 370 -1.52 -8.84 19.01
C ILE A 370 -0.89 -9.99 19.81
N MET A 371 0.04 -9.69 20.72
CA MET A 371 0.71 -10.70 21.54
C MET A 371 -0.24 -11.40 22.52
N SER A 372 -1.35 -10.77 22.90
CA SER A 372 -2.39 -11.38 23.75
C SER A 372 -3.24 -12.45 23.03
N LEU A 373 -3.15 -12.54 21.70
CA LEU A 373 -3.80 -13.58 20.94
C LEU A 373 -3.07 -14.92 21.14
N LYS A 374 -3.83 -16.02 21.17
CA LYS A 374 -3.27 -17.37 21.06
C LYS A 374 -2.46 -17.48 19.77
N GLU A 375 -1.37 -18.24 19.77
CA GLU A 375 -0.40 -18.31 18.67
C GLU A 375 -1.05 -18.49 17.29
N LYS A 376 -1.92 -19.50 17.13
CA LYS A 376 -2.65 -19.72 15.88
C LYS A 376 -3.48 -18.49 15.42
N LEU A 377 -4.23 -17.87 16.33
CA LEU A 377 -5.03 -16.68 16.01
C LEU A 377 -4.13 -15.46 15.73
N ARG A 378 -2.95 -15.40 16.34
CA ARG A 378 -1.98 -14.33 16.10
C ARG A 378 -1.42 -14.40 14.68
N ASP A 379 -1.08 -15.60 14.24
CA ASP A 379 -0.56 -15.87 12.89
C ASP A 379 -1.65 -15.62 11.83
N GLU A 380 -2.89 -16.04 12.10
CA GLU A 380 -4.05 -15.70 11.27
C GLU A 380 -4.27 -14.17 11.19
N TYR A 381 -4.13 -13.45 12.30
CA TYR A 381 -4.33 -12.00 12.39
C TYR A 381 -3.30 -11.24 11.54
N VAL A 382 -2.02 -11.58 11.64
CA VAL A 382 -0.98 -10.89 10.86
C VAL A 382 -1.05 -11.22 9.37
N THR A 383 -1.55 -12.40 9.03
CA THR A 383 -1.85 -12.78 7.64
C THR A 383 -3.02 -11.98 7.10
N ASP A 384 -4.11 -11.80 7.87
CA ASP A 384 -5.21 -10.93 7.46
C ASP A 384 -4.78 -9.46 7.34
N LEU A 385 -3.90 -8.99 8.24
CA LEU A 385 -3.32 -7.66 8.14
C LEU A 385 -2.49 -7.49 6.85
N LEU A 386 -1.82 -8.55 6.39
CA LEU A 386 -1.11 -8.57 5.11
C LEU A 386 -2.07 -8.43 3.94
N PHE A 387 -3.18 -9.17 3.96
CA PHE A 387 -4.23 -9.06 2.95
C PHE A 387 -4.87 -7.67 2.92
N LEU A 388 -5.10 -7.04 4.08
CA LEU A 388 -5.55 -5.64 4.13
C LEU A 388 -4.53 -4.66 3.52
N ALA A 389 -3.23 -4.88 3.75
CA ALA A 389 -2.18 -4.07 3.14
C ALA A 389 -2.13 -4.25 1.62
N GLN A 390 -2.34 -5.47 1.13
CA GLN A 390 -2.33 -5.83 -0.29
C GLN A 390 -3.67 -5.63 -1.02
N LYS A 391 -4.77 -5.36 -0.28
CA LYS A 391 -6.16 -5.32 -0.80
C LYS A 391 -6.56 -6.66 -1.44
N LYS A 392 -6.27 -7.75 -0.73
CA LYS A 392 -6.54 -9.12 -1.17
C LYS A 392 -7.71 -9.74 -0.41
N GLY A 393 -8.46 -10.58 -1.10
CA GLY A 393 -9.54 -11.38 -0.54
C GLY A 393 -10.86 -10.62 -0.40
N ARG A 394 -11.84 -11.34 0.17
CA ARG A 394 -13.21 -10.87 0.37
C ARG A 394 -13.75 -11.10 1.79
N ASN A 395 -13.02 -11.84 2.63
CA ASN A 395 -13.48 -12.21 3.98
C ASN A 395 -13.62 -11.01 4.94
N ILE A 396 -12.68 -10.07 4.87
CA ILE A 396 -12.66 -8.90 5.77
C ILE A 396 -13.37 -7.70 5.12
N PHE A 397 -13.13 -7.55 3.82
CA PHE A 397 -13.66 -6.50 2.97
C PHE A 397 -13.67 -6.99 1.52
N ASP A 398 -14.72 -6.64 0.77
CA ASP A 398 -14.87 -6.99 -0.64
C ASP A 398 -13.94 -6.14 -1.52
N PHE A 399 -12.64 -6.44 -1.52
CA PHE A 399 -11.68 -5.71 -2.35
C PHE A 399 -11.93 -5.92 -3.84
N GLY A 400 -11.70 -4.87 -4.62
CA GLY A 400 -11.94 -4.88 -6.05
C GLY A 400 -10.94 -5.72 -6.83
N PRO A 401 -11.31 -6.18 -8.04
CA PRO A 401 -10.38 -6.86 -8.95
C PRO A 401 -9.36 -5.89 -9.56
N PHE A 402 -8.10 -6.30 -9.65
CA PHE A 402 -7.03 -5.52 -10.32
C PHE A 402 -5.84 -6.42 -10.69
N GLY A 403 -4.98 -5.94 -11.58
CA GLY A 403 -3.68 -6.54 -11.87
C GLY A 403 -2.56 -5.78 -11.17
N LYS A 404 -1.74 -6.47 -10.37
CA LYS A 404 -0.52 -5.90 -9.77
C LYS A 404 0.65 -6.06 -10.75
N LEU A 405 1.28 -4.96 -11.13
CA LEU A 405 2.42 -4.92 -12.05
C LEU A 405 3.66 -4.40 -11.31
N TYR A 406 4.70 -5.23 -11.15
CA TYR A 406 5.81 -4.95 -10.21
C TYR A 406 7.17 -5.53 -10.57
#